data_AF-A0A4Q3TR04-F1
#
_entry.id   AF-A0A4Q3TR04-F1
#
_cell.length_a   1.000
_cell.length_b   1.000
_cell.length_c   1.000
_cell.angle_alpha   90.00
_cell.angle_beta   90.00
_cell.angle_gamma   90.00
#
_symmetry.space_group_name_H-M   'P 1'
#
loop_
_entity.id
_entity.type
_entity.pdbx_description
1 polymer ?
#
loop_
_entity_poly.entity_id
_entity_poly.type
_entity_poly.pdbx_seq_one_letter_code
_entity_poly.pdbx_strand_id
1 'polypeptide(L)'
;MPEAISAPCCATGRRSSTASRRVSRLSDPGGLTPVEGPGVRIALEDAPRSVDIPGLDPNLLVVHQQDIQAFVNALWAGGAEAITLQGQRLITTTGIKCVGNTVVLDGVPYSPPYV
;
A
#
# COMPACT_ATOMS: atom_id res chain seq x y z
N MET A 1 3.91 59.30 31.37
CA MET A 1 3.95 58.02 30.64
C MET A 1 2.55 57.40 30.71
N PRO A 2 1.66 57.63 29.73
CA PRO A 2 0.38 56.92 29.64
C PRO A 2 0.49 55.62 28.83
N GLU A 3 -0.33 54.62 29.22
CA GLU A 3 -1.02 53.52 28.50
C GLU A 3 -0.38 52.88 27.22
N ALA A 4 -0.48 51.58 26.92
CA ALA A 4 -1.65 50.71 27.05
C ALA A 4 -1.38 49.22 26.67
N ILE A 5 -2.36 48.37 27.03
CA ILE A 5 -2.86 47.14 26.35
C ILE A 5 -2.13 45.80 26.61
N SER A 6 -2.69 45.10 27.59
CA SER A 6 -2.70 43.64 27.71
C SER A 6 -3.43 43.01 26.52
N ALA A 7 -2.75 42.18 25.72
CA ALA A 7 -3.35 41.37 24.67
C ALA A 7 -3.85 40.01 25.23
N PRO A 8 -5.06 39.55 24.87
CA PRO A 8 -5.60 38.28 25.33
C PRO A 8 -4.93 37.09 24.62
N CYS A 9 -4.37 36.17 25.40
CA CYS A 9 -3.60 34.99 24.95
C CYS A 9 -4.45 33.83 24.40
N CYS A 10 -5.74 34.02 24.05
CA CYS A 10 -6.60 32.88 23.70
C CYS A 10 -7.60 33.18 22.57
N ALA A 11 -7.25 32.83 21.33
CA ALA A 11 -8.24 32.48 20.29
C ALA A 11 -7.70 31.71 19.05
N THR A 12 -6.39 31.49 18.89
CA THR A 12 -5.84 30.98 17.61
C THR A 12 -5.27 29.54 17.66
N GLY A 13 -5.03 28.97 18.84
CA GLY A 13 -4.35 27.66 19.00
C GLY A 13 -5.22 26.39 18.85
N ARG A 14 -6.55 26.51 18.77
CA ARG A 14 -7.47 25.35 18.83
C ARG A 14 -7.67 24.64 17.48
N ARG A 15 -7.45 25.35 16.36
CA ARG A 15 -7.62 24.81 14.99
C ARG A 15 -6.41 23.98 14.54
N SER A 16 -5.20 24.49 14.78
CA SER A 16 -3.94 23.77 14.46
C SER A 16 -3.80 22.46 15.24
N SER A 17 -4.18 22.44 16.51
CA SER A 17 -4.13 21.24 17.35
C SER A 17 -5.16 20.17 16.96
N THR A 18 -6.31 20.54 16.42
CA THR A 18 -7.32 19.58 15.96
C THR A 18 -6.94 18.95 14.61
N ALA A 19 -6.40 19.75 13.69
CA ALA A 19 -5.88 19.27 12.41
C ALA A 19 -4.69 18.32 12.61
N SER A 20 -3.72 18.70 13.47
CA SER A 20 -2.57 17.85 13.77
C SER A 20 -2.99 16.50 14.37
N ARG A 21 -3.94 16.49 15.32
CA ARG A 21 -4.49 15.25 15.88
C ARG A 21 -5.24 14.39 14.85
N ARG A 22 -5.80 14.99 13.80
CA ARG A 22 -6.43 14.22 12.71
C ARG A 22 -5.37 13.54 11.84
N VAL A 23 -4.32 14.27 11.46
CA VAL A 23 -3.18 13.69 10.74
C VAL A 23 -2.59 12.52 11.52
N SER A 24 -2.23 12.73 12.80
CA SER A 24 -1.63 11.67 13.61
C SER A 24 -2.49 10.42 13.73
N ARG A 25 -3.82 10.56 13.81
CA ARG A 25 -4.75 9.41 13.88
C ARG A 25 -4.92 8.66 12.56
N LEU A 26 -4.63 9.32 11.43
CA LEU A 26 -4.78 8.75 10.09
C LEU A 26 -3.45 8.28 9.51
N SER A 27 -2.31 8.64 10.12
CA SER A 27 -0.99 8.23 9.66
C SER A 27 -0.85 6.70 9.56
N ASP A 28 -1.26 5.96 10.61
CA ASP A 28 -1.15 4.50 10.65
C ASP A 28 -2.03 3.81 9.59
N PRO A 29 -3.36 4.03 9.54
CA PRO A 29 -4.21 3.39 8.52
C PRO A 29 -3.90 3.90 7.10
N GLY A 30 -3.31 5.10 6.97
CA GLY A 30 -2.81 5.64 5.70
C GLY A 30 -1.45 5.09 5.30
N GLY A 31 -0.84 4.21 6.08
CA GLY A 31 0.47 3.62 5.79
C GLY A 31 1.64 4.61 5.86
N LEU A 32 1.45 5.78 6.49
CA LEU A 32 2.45 6.86 6.60
C LEU A 32 3.38 6.66 7.79
N THR A 33 3.06 5.74 8.70
CA THR A 33 3.92 5.38 9.82
C THR A 33 4.80 4.18 9.42
N PRO A 34 6.14 4.28 9.60
CA PRO A 34 7.06 3.17 9.39
C PRO A 34 6.75 2.00 10.32
N VAL A 35 6.98 0.77 9.84
CA VAL A 35 6.81 -0.47 10.60
C VAL A 35 8.07 -1.31 10.40
N GLU A 36 8.57 -1.91 11.47
CA GLU A 36 9.73 -2.81 11.45
C GLU A 36 9.43 -4.04 12.30
N GLY A 37 9.90 -5.20 11.86
CA GLY A 37 9.68 -6.45 12.57
C GLY A 37 10.03 -7.67 11.72
N PRO A 38 9.83 -8.88 12.26
CA PRO A 38 9.94 -10.11 11.49
C PRO A 38 8.98 -10.09 10.29
N GLY A 39 9.41 -10.67 9.18
CA GLY A 39 8.60 -10.70 7.97
C GLY A 39 9.05 -11.78 7.00
N VAL A 40 8.33 -11.86 5.89
CA VAL A 40 8.65 -12.76 4.77
C VAL A 40 8.75 -11.96 3.48
N ARG A 41 9.52 -12.48 2.53
CA ARG A 41 9.60 -11.96 1.18
C ARG A 41 9.05 -13.02 0.23
N ILE A 42 8.04 -12.66 -0.54
CA ILE A 42 7.35 -13.55 -1.49
C ILE A 42 7.63 -13.01 -2.88
N ALA A 43 7.92 -13.89 -3.83
CA ALA A 43 8.05 -13.53 -5.23
C ALA A 43 7.03 -14.33 -6.05
N LEU A 44 6.19 -13.63 -6.79
CA LEU A 44 5.28 -14.23 -7.76
C LEU A 44 5.86 -14.01 -9.16
N GLU A 45 6.11 -15.11 -9.86
CA GLU A 45 6.74 -15.16 -11.18
C GLU A 45 5.83 -15.93 -12.13
N ASP A 46 5.83 -15.52 -13.40
CA ASP A 46 5.15 -16.29 -14.44
C ASP A 46 5.78 -17.69 -14.58
N ALA A 47 5.03 -18.62 -15.17
CA ALA A 47 5.59 -19.93 -15.47
C ALA A 47 6.77 -19.78 -16.46
N PRO A 48 7.82 -20.61 -16.32
CA PRO A 48 8.93 -20.62 -17.28
C PRO A 48 8.42 -20.87 -18.70
N ARG A 49 9.02 -20.20 -19.70
CA ARG A 49 8.68 -20.38 -21.12
C ARG A 49 8.87 -21.80 -21.65
N SER A 50 9.62 -22.64 -20.94
CA SER A 50 9.78 -24.06 -21.25
C SER A 50 8.54 -24.89 -20.95
N VAL A 51 7.56 -24.34 -20.23
CA VAL A 51 6.26 -24.98 -19.98
C VAL A 51 5.41 -24.83 -21.26
N ASP A 52 5.44 -25.87 -22.09
CA ASP A 52 4.64 -25.97 -23.31
C ASP A 52 3.83 -27.27 -23.27
N ILE A 53 2.61 -27.16 -22.74
CA ILE A 53 1.69 -28.28 -22.60
C ILE A 53 0.62 -28.15 -23.69
N PRO A 54 0.51 -29.12 -24.62
CA PRO A 54 -0.47 -29.06 -25.69
C PRO A 54 -1.91 -28.87 -25.18
N GLY A 55 -2.58 -27.83 -25.67
CA GLY A 55 -3.97 -27.52 -25.30
C GLY A 55 -4.13 -26.78 -23.96
N LEU A 56 -3.04 -26.42 -23.27
CA LEU A 56 -3.11 -25.57 -22.09
C LEU A 56 -3.38 -24.11 -22.49
N ASP A 57 -4.29 -23.43 -21.79
CA ASP A 57 -4.50 -21.99 -21.95
C ASP A 57 -3.26 -21.23 -21.43
N PRO A 58 -2.56 -20.45 -22.28
CA PRO A 58 -1.40 -19.66 -21.85
C PRO A 58 -1.71 -18.66 -20.74
N ASN A 59 -2.97 -18.24 -20.57
CA ASN A 59 -3.34 -17.35 -19.46
C ASN A 59 -3.14 -18.01 -18.10
N LEU A 60 -3.16 -19.34 -18.00
CA LEU A 60 -2.88 -20.06 -16.75
C LEU A 60 -1.39 -20.06 -16.37
N LEU A 61 -0.53 -19.60 -17.27
CA LEU A 61 0.92 -19.54 -17.10
C LEU A 61 1.40 -18.15 -16.65
N VAL A 62 0.49 -17.21 -16.45
CA VAL A 62 0.78 -15.82 -16.10
C VAL A 62 0.20 -15.51 -14.74
N VAL A 63 0.92 -14.74 -13.92
CA VAL A 63 0.41 -14.22 -12.65
C VAL A 63 -0.59 -13.10 -12.92
N HIS A 64 -1.80 -13.22 -12.39
CA HIS A 64 -2.85 -12.22 -12.55
C HIS A 64 -3.10 -11.40 -11.29
N GLN A 65 -3.87 -10.32 -11.45
CA GLN A 65 -4.32 -9.46 -10.37
C GLN A 65 -4.98 -10.24 -9.24
N GLN A 66 -5.87 -11.20 -9.55
CA GLN A 66 -6.55 -11.97 -8.51
C GLN A 66 -5.58 -12.81 -7.68
N ASP A 67 -4.47 -13.27 -8.26
CA ASP A 67 -3.46 -14.07 -7.56
C ASP A 67 -2.71 -13.19 -6.56
N ILE A 68 -2.24 -12.02 -7.01
CA ILE A 68 -1.59 -11.03 -6.15
C ILE A 68 -2.54 -10.58 -5.03
N GLN A 69 -3.79 -10.27 -5.37
CA GLN A 69 -4.79 -9.86 -4.38
C GLN A 69 -5.08 -10.97 -3.37
N ALA A 70 -5.12 -12.23 -3.80
CA ALA A 70 -5.31 -13.37 -2.91
C ALA A 70 -4.14 -13.49 -1.92
N PHE A 71 -2.89 -13.35 -2.37
CA PHE A 71 -1.72 -13.33 -1.49
C PHE A 71 -1.76 -12.18 -0.50
N VAL A 72 -2.05 -10.95 -0.95
CA VAL A 72 -2.17 -9.78 -0.08
C VAL A 72 -3.26 -9.98 0.98
N ASN A 73 -4.42 -10.50 0.58
CA ASN A 73 -5.52 -10.79 1.52
C ASN A 73 -5.15 -11.89 2.51
N ALA A 74 -4.43 -12.93 2.06
CA ALA A 74 -3.96 -14.01 2.93
C ALA A 74 -2.94 -13.50 3.95
N LEU A 75 -2.04 -12.60 3.56
CA LEU A 75 -1.10 -11.96 4.47
C LEU A 75 -1.83 -11.12 5.54
N TRP A 76 -2.84 -10.34 5.14
CA TRP A 76 -3.67 -9.61 6.10
C TRP A 76 -4.44 -10.53 7.04
N ALA A 77 -5.05 -11.60 6.52
CA ALA A 77 -5.72 -12.60 7.33
C ALA A 77 -4.75 -13.33 8.27
N GLY A 78 -3.49 -13.50 7.86
CA GLY A 78 -2.40 -14.05 8.65
C GLY A 78 -1.83 -13.10 9.70
N GLY A 79 -2.33 -11.87 9.79
CA GLY A 79 -1.91 -10.88 10.80
C GLY A 79 -0.71 -10.03 10.39
N ALA A 80 -0.39 -9.92 9.09
CA ALA A 80 0.58 -8.94 8.64
C ALA A 80 0.14 -7.52 9.08
N GLU A 81 1.08 -6.73 9.60
CA GLU A 81 0.81 -5.34 10.03
C GLU A 81 1.17 -4.33 8.93
N ALA A 82 2.07 -4.73 8.02
CA ALA A 82 2.44 -3.97 6.85
C ALA A 82 2.79 -4.93 5.70
N ILE A 83 2.46 -4.51 4.47
CA ILE A 83 2.83 -5.21 3.23
C ILE A 83 3.35 -4.16 2.27
N THR A 84 4.43 -4.51 1.58
CA THR A 84 4.91 -3.77 0.42
C THR A 84 4.81 -4.65 -0.81
N LEU A 85 4.52 -4.04 -1.96
CA LEU A 85 4.58 -4.69 -3.26
C LEU A 85 5.26 -3.73 -4.25
N GLN A 86 6.30 -4.20 -4.92
CA GLN A 86 7.20 -3.41 -5.77
C GLN A 86 7.73 -2.16 -5.06
N GLY A 87 7.99 -2.29 -3.76
CA GLY A 87 8.44 -1.20 -2.89
C GLY A 87 7.36 -0.20 -2.46
N GLN A 88 6.10 -0.38 -2.89
CA GLN A 88 4.99 0.49 -2.51
C GLN A 88 4.25 -0.08 -1.30
N ARG A 89 3.98 0.76 -0.29
CA ARG A 89 3.16 0.39 0.87
C ARG A 89 1.72 0.14 0.42
N LEU A 90 1.20 -1.06 0.67
CA LEU A 90 -0.21 -1.37 0.42
C LEU A 90 -1.06 -0.90 1.60
N ILE A 91 -2.18 -0.25 1.28
CA ILE A 91 -3.26 0.08 2.21
C ILE A 91 -4.59 -0.40 1.64
N THR A 92 -5.67 -0.27 2.41
CA THR A 92 -7.00 -0.77 2.03
C THR A 92 -7.57 -0.15 0.75
N THR A 93 -7.00 0.96 0.29
CA THR A 93 -7.42 1.67 -0.93
C THR A 93 -6.42 1.57 -2.07
N THR A 94 -5.32 0.82 -1.92
CA THR A 94 -4.36 0.62 -3.02
C THR A 94 -5.01 -0.21 -4.12
N GLY A 95 -5.00 0.32 -5.34
CA GLY A 95 -5.55 -0.34 -6.51
C GLY A 95 -4.54 -1.30 -7.13
N ILE A 96 -4.87 -2.60 -7.13
CA ILE A 96 -4.15 -3.63 -7.88
C ILE A 96 -4.99 -3.96 -9.11
N LYS A 97 -4.49 -3.67 -10.31
CA LYS A 97 -5.26 -3.83 -11.55
C LYS A 97 -4.46 -4.50 -12.66
N CYS A 98 -5.03 -5.52 -13.31
CA CYS A 98 -4.48 -6.03 -14.57
C CYS A 98 -4.72 -5.05 -15.72
N VAL A 99 -3.66 -4.73 -16.46
CA VAL A 99 -3.70 -3.99 -17.72
C VAL A 99 -2.75 -4.66 -18.71
N GLY A 100 -3.32 -5.30 -19.74
CA GLY A 100 -2.53 -6.11 -20.67
C GLY A 100 -1.84 -7.26 -19.96
N ASN A 101 -0.53 -7.40 -20.18
CA ASN A 101 0.34 -8.38 -19.52
C ASN A 101 1.05 -7.82 -18.27
N THR A 102 0.59 -6.70 -17.74
CA THR A 102 1.18 -6.06 -16.56
C THR A 102 0.14 -5.88 -15.46
N VAL A 103 0.63 -5.74 -14.24
CA VAL A 103 -0.18 -5.32 -13.09
C VAL A 103 0.18 -3.88 -12.77
N VAL A 104 -0.85 -3.06 -12.67
CA VAL A 104 -0.77 -1.64 -12.34
C VAL A 104 -1.09 -1.47 -10.87
N LEU A 105 -0.17 -0.86 -10.14
CA LEU A 105 -0.30 -0.47 -8.74
C LEU A 105 -0.42 1.05 -8.66
N ASP A 106 -1.60 1.54 -8.27
CA ASP A 106 -1.92 2.98 -8.20
C ASP A 106 -1.46 3.79 -9.44
N GLY A 107 -1.62 3.21 -10.63
CA GLY A 107 -1.28 3.83 -11.91
C GLY A 107 0.13 3.53 -12.43
N VAL A 108 0.97 2.83 -11.68
CA VAL A 108 2.33 2.45 -12.10
C VAL A 108 2.34 0.98 -12.57
N PRO A 109 2.73 0.69 -13.83
CA PRO A 109 2.76 -0.67 -14.35
C PRO A 109 4.02 -1.42 -13.90
N TYR A 110 3.83 -2.70 -13.57
CA TYR A 110 4.89 -3.63 -13.22
C TYR A 110 4.72 -4.96 -13.95
N SER A 111 5.85 -5.55 -14.34
CA SER A 111 5.94 -6.92 -14.84
C SER A 111 6.45 -7.85 -13.73
N PRO A 112 6.23 -9.17 -13.84
CA PRO A 112 6.86 -10.14 -12.97
C PRO A 112 8.40 -10.04 -13.00
N PRO A 113 9.10 -10.43 -11.92
CA PRO A 113 8.53 -10.91 -10.66
C PRO A 113 7.89 -9.79 -9.82
N TYR A 114 6.81 -10.13 -9.13
CA TYR A 114 6.13 -9.26 -8.16
C TYR A 114 6.60 -9.57 -6.75
N VAL A 115 7.20 -8.58 -6.07
CA VAL A 115 7.87 -8.75 -4.76
C VAL A 115 7.58 -7.63 -3.79
#